data_AF-A0A353KXX5-F1
#
_entry.id   AF-A0A353KXX5-F1
#
_cell.length_a   1.000
_cell.length_b   1.000
_cell.length_c   1.000
_cell.angle_alpha   90.00
_cell.angle_beta   90.00
_cell.angle_gamma   90.00
#
_symmetry.space_group_name_H-M   'P 1'
#
loop_
_entity.id
_entity.type
_entity.pdbx_description
1 polymer ?
#
loop_
_entity_poly.entity_id
_entity_poly.type
_entity_poly.pdbx_seq_one_letter_code
_entity_poly.pdbx_strand_id
1 'polypeptide(L)'
;MIDFNNLSDIDDEFDELDNLCDLFEDLSIDGPTRDQLYRMYGIFLNDIVNNPIVINGIEMSFNRNISMHPVCKGKFKGFEHIITRESKYKEKRDFDKERANKIHWIRPIIKNVSDVRIKYFERLNDDGYNQQYYWYEEKHFIVIIREIKPDLMLITSFSVDYSEKQKYKQWYNEYNETL
;
A
#
# COMPACT_ATOMS: atom_id res chain seq x y z
N MET A 1 -8.32 15.12 -46.63
CA MET A 1 -9.39 14.42 -45.90
C MET A 1 -8.77 13.94 -44.62
N ILE A 2 -9.14 14.54 -43.48
CA ILE A 2 -8.71 14.04 -42.18
C ILE A 2 -9.55 12.80 -41.93
N ASP A 3 -8.90 11.67 -41.73
CA ASP A 3 -9.56 10.41 -41.41
C ASP A 3 -10.04 10.49 -39.96
N PHE A 4 -11.34 10.67 -39.77
CA PHE A 4 -11.98 10.80 -38.45
C PHE A 4 -12.25 9.44 -37.78
N ASN A 5 -11.72 8.34 -38.32
CA ASN A 5 -11.93 6.99 -37.83
C ASN A 5 -10.97 6.56 -36.70
N ASN A 6 -10.23 7.49 -36.08
CA ASN A 6 -9.38 7.22 -34.92
C ASN A 6 -9.96 7.79 -33.61
N LEU A 7 -11.29 7.92 -33.54
CA LEU A 7 -12.01 8.36 -32.33
C LEU A 7 -12.79 7.21 -31.65
N SER A 8 -12.43 5.95 -31.92
CA SER A 8 -13.08 4.79 -31.32
C SER A 8 -12.26 4.05 -30.27
N ASP A 9 -11.06 4.51 -29.95
CA ASP A 9 -10.25 3.94 -28.86
C ASP A 9 -10.24 4.85 -27.64
N ILE A 10 -11.34 5.59 -27.43
CA ILE A 10 -11.77 5.98 -26.08
C ILE A 10 -12.38 4.72 -25.49
N ASP A 11 -11.55 3.71 -25.25
CA ASP A 11 -11.87 2.78 -24.19
C ASP A 11 -11.77 3.62 -22.92
N ASP A 12 -12.93 3.93 -22.34
CA ASP A 12 -13.10 4.18 -20.91
C ASP A 12 -12.57 2.94 -20.15
N GLU A 13 -11.27 2.71 -20.23
CA GLU A 13 -10.52 1.81 -19.39
C GLU A 13 -10.65 2.44 -18.01
N PHE A 14 -11.66 1.97 -17.27
CA PHE A 14 -12.00 2.42 -15.92
C PHE A 14 -10.71 2.70 -15.16
N ASP A 15 -10.44 3.98 -14.90
CA ASP A 15 -9.20 4.38 -14.25
C ASP A 15 -9.14 3.73 -12.86
N GLU A 16 -8.32 2.69 -12.74
CA GLU A 16 -8.26 1.83 -11.54
C GLU A 16 -7.89 2.67 -10.31
N LEU A 17 -7.08 3.72 -10.48
CA LEU A 17 -6.65 4.61 -9.41
C LEU A 17 -7.76 5.57 -8.97
N ASP A 18 -8.55 6.11 -9.91
CA ASP A 18 -9.68 6.98 -9.57
C ASP A 18 -10.76 6.24 -8.77
N ASN A 19 -10.96 4.96 -9.07
CA ASN A 19 -11.94 4.10 -8.39
C ASN A 19 -11.51 3.60 -7.01
N LEU A 20 -10.29 3.92 -6.54
CA LEU A 20 -9.84 3.55 -5.20
C LEU A 20 -10.65 4.29 -4.12
N CYS A 21 -11.61 3.60 -3.53
CA CYS A 21 -12.46 4.09 -2.44
C CYS A 21 -12.33 3.18 -1.22
N ASP A 22 -12.96 3.55 -0.12
CA ASP A 22 -12.98 2.73 1.09
C ASP A 22 -13.70 1.39 0.84
N LEU A 23 -13.12 0.28 1.33
CA LEU A 23 -13.66 -1.07 1.11
C LEU A 23 -15.02 -1.30 1.80
N PHE A 24 -15.22 -0.65 2.95
CA PHE A 24 -16.42 -0.72 3.76
C PHE A 24 -16.82 0.69 4.21
N GLU A 25 -18.08 1.05 4.05
CA GLU A 25 -18.63 2.30 4.58
C GLU A 25 -18.78 2.27 6.12
N ASP A 26 -19.00 1.07 6.68
CA ASP A 26 -19.40 0.84 8.07
C ASP A 26 -18.29 0.23 8.95
N LEU A 27 -17.02 0.34 8.54
CA LEU A 27 -15.91 -0.16 9.36
C LEU A 27 -15.79 0.63 10.67
N SER A 28 -15.85 -0.04 11.82
CA SER A 28 -15.72 0.59 13.13
C SER A 28 -14.27 0.96 13.46
N ILE A 29 -14.09 2.00 14.27
CA ILE A 29 -12.78 2.38 14.82
C ILE A 29 -12.24 1.34 15.81
N ASP A 30 -13.13 0.59 16.48
CA ASP A 30 -12.74 -0.41 17.49
C ASP A 30 -12.27 -1.73 16.87
N GLY A 31 -12.56 -1.95 15.59
CA GLY A 31 -12.18 -3.16 14.87
C GLY A 31 -13.21 -3.61 13.83
N PRO A 32 -12.80 -4.52 12.93
CA PRO A 32 -13.69 -5.09 11.93
C PRO A 32 -14.62 -6.13 12.54
N THR A 33 -15.79 -6.32 11.91
CA THR A 33 -16.58 -7.54 12.11
C THR A 33 -15.82 -8.77 11.60
N ARG A 34 -16.29 -9.96 11.95
CA ARG A 34 -15.69 -11.22 11.43
C ARG A 34 -15.69 -11.27 9.91
N ASP A 35 -16.78 -10.81 9.28
CA ASP A 35 -16.93 -10.85 7.82
C ASP A 35 -16.06 -9.80 7.13
N GLN A 36 -15.97 -8.58 7.69
CA GLN A 36 -15.05 -7.55 7.22
C GLN A 36 -13.60 -8.04 7.30
N LEU A 37 -13.20 -8.63 8.43
CA LEU A 37 -11.86 -9.19 8.61
C LEU A 37 -11.58 -10.36 7.67
N TYR A 38 -12.57 -11.22 7.42
CA TYR A 38 -12.49 -12.31 6.45
C TYR A 38 -12.24 -11.77 5.05
N ARG A 39 -13.01 -10.75 4.62
CA ARG A 39 -12.85 -10.09 3.32
C ARG A 39 -11.49 -9.41 3.17
N MET A 40 -11.05 -8.62 4.16
CA MET A 40 -9.72 -7.99 4.16
C MET A 40 -8.60 -9.04 4.02
N TYR A 41 -8.68 -10.12 4.80
CA TYR A 41 -7.67 -11.16 4.73
C TYR A 41 -7.73 -11.95 3.41
N GLY A 42 -8.93 -12.14 2.85
CA GLY A 42 -9.11 -12.73 1.52
C GLY A 42 -8.42 -11.91 0.43
N ILE A 43 -8.55 -10.58 0.46
CA ILE A 43 -7.83 -9.66 -0.44
C ILE A 43 -6.32 -9.81 -0.26
N PHE A 44 -5.83 -9.82 0.99
CA PHE A 44 -4.40 -10.04 1.26
C PHE A 44 -3.90 -11.37 0.68
N LEU A 45 -4.64 -12.47 0.90
CA LEU A 45 -4.28 -13.78 0.37
C LEU A 45 -4.28 -13.79 -1.15
N ASN A 46 -5.29 -13.19 -1.78
CA ASN A 46 -5.37 -13.13 -3.23
C ASN A 46 -4.23 -12.30 -3.83
N ASP A 47 -4.04 -11.09 -3.35
CA ASP A 47 -3.19 -10.10 -3.99
C ASP A 47 -1.72 -10.21 -3.58
N ILE A 48 -1.43 -10.68 -2.37
CA ILE A 48 -0.06 -10.70 -1.85
C ILE A 48 0.51 -12.12 -1.77
N VAL A 49 -0.35 -13.13 -1.55
CA VAL A 49 0.11 -14.52 -1.34
C VAL A 49 -0.02 -15.37 -2.59
N ASN A 50 -1.21 -15.41 -3.18
CA ASN A 50 -1.53 -16.33 -4.28
C ASN A 50 -1.18 -15.73 -5.65
N ASN A 51 -1.23 -14.41 -5.79
CA ASN A 51 -0.86 -13.68 -7.00
C ASN A 51 0.20 -12.62 -6.65
N PRO A 52 1.43 -12.99 -6.28
CA PRO A 52 2.45 -12.05 -5.85
C PRO A 52 2.70 -10.96 -6.90
N ILE A 53 3.02 -9.75 -6.43
CA ILE A 53 3.37 -8.63 -7.29
C ILE A 53 4.83 -8.79 -7.72
N VAL A 54 5.11 -8.68 -9.01
CA VAL A 54 6.48 -8.72 -9.55
C VAL A 54 6.95 -7.31 -9.84
N ILE A 55 8.08 -6.91 -9.26
CA ILE A 55 8.70 -5.59 -9.45
C ILE A 55 10.09 -5.84 -10.02
N ASN A 56 10.35 -5.33 -11.23
CA ASN A 56 11.63 -5.51 -11.93
C ASN A 56 12.10 -6.98 -12.00
N GLY A 57 11.15 -7.91 -12.18
CA GLY A 57 11.42 -9.35 -12.25
C GLY A 57 11.58 -10.05 -10.89
N ILE A 58 11.46 -9.34 -9.77
CA ILE A 58 11.54 -9.90 -8.41
C ILE A 58 10.12 -10.03 -7.83
N GLU A 59 9.77 -11.24 -7.39
CA GLU A 59 8.52 -11.45 -6.65
C GLU A 59 8.58 -10.79 -5.28
N MET A 60 7.61 -9.92 -4.99
CA MET A 60 7.50 -9.25 -3.71
C MET A 60 7.13 -10.24 -2.60
N SER A 61 7.97 -10.31 -1.59
CA SER A 61 7.78 -11.07 -0.36
C SER A 61 7.03 -10.26 0.71
N PHE A 62 6.70 -10.92 1.82
CA PHE A 62 6.07 -10.30 2.99
C PHE A 62 6.43 -11.08 4.26
N ASN A 63 6.14 -10.52 5.43
CA ASN A 63 6.38 -11.21 6.70
C ASN A 63 5.38 -12.35 6.93
N ARG A 64 5.87 -13.60 6.78
CA ARG A 64 5.09 -14.84 6.92
C ARG A 64 4.96 -15.36 8.37
N ASN A 65 5.53 -14.69 9.36
CA ASN A 65 5.34 -15.10 10.75
C ASN A 65 3.86 -14.98 11.14
N ILE A 66 3.40 -15.83 12.06
CA ILE A 66 2.01 -15.78 12.53
C ILE A 66 1.85 -14.67 13.56
N SER A 67 0.79 -13.89 13.38
CA SER A 67 0.40 -12.79 14.25
C SER A 67 -0.24 -13.31 15.54
N MET A 68 0.16 -12.68 16.64
CA MET A 68 -0.44 -12.83 17.97
C MET A 68 -1.31 -11.62 18.34
N HIS A 69 -1.42 -10.63 17.47
CA HIS A 69 -2.25 -9.45 17.69
C HIS A 69 -3.72 -9.88 17.83
N PRO A 70 -4.51 -9.35 18.80
CA PRO A 70 -5.86 -9.82 19.06
C PRO A 70 -6.78 -9.85 17.82
N VAL A 71 -6.72 -8.81 16.98
CA VAL A 71 -7.52 -8.71 15.74
C VAL A 71 -6.99 -9.64 14.62
N CYS A 72 -5.69 -9.96 14.63
CA CYS A 72 -5.03 -10.67 13.53
C CYS A 72 -4.61 -12.09 13.90
N LYS A 73 -5.05 -12.61 15.06
CA LYS A 73 -4.57 -13.87 15.61
C LYS A 73 -4.68 -15.01 14.60
N GLY A 74 -3.57 -15.69 14.34
CA GLY A 74 -3.51 -16.81 13.39
C GLY A 74 -3.37 -16.41 11.91
N LYS A 75 -3.24 -15.11 11.61
CA LYS A 75 -2.96 -14.57 10.27
C LYS A 75 -1.48 -14.20 10.13
N PHE A 76 -1.03 -13.88 8.93
CA PHE A 76 0.35 -13.42 8.70
C PHE A 76 0.64 -12.05 9.34
N LYS A 77 1.86 -11.85 9.85
CA LYS A 77 2.32 -10.55 10.39
C LYS A 77 2.38 -9.47 9.32
N GLY A 78 2.62 -9.81 8.06
CA GLY A 78 2.50 -8.86 6.95
C GLY A 78 1.10 -8.24 6.87
N PHE A 79 0.06 -9.05 7.04
CA PHE A 79 -1.32 -8.56 7.12
C PHE A 79 -1.55 -7.68 8.35
N GLU A 80 -1.04 -8.08 9.52
CA GLU A 80 -1.07 -7.24 10.73
C GLU A 80 -0.43 -5.86 10.49
N HIS A 81 0.76 -5.82 9.88
CA HIS A 81 1.46 -4.58 9.58
C HIS A 81 0.73 -3.68 8.59
N ILE A 82 -0.16 -4.22 7.76
CA ILE A 82 -1.01 -3.43 6.86
C ILE A 82 -2.17 -2.82 7.66
N ILE A 83 -2.87 -3.60 8.48
CA ILE A 83 -4.13 -3.15 9.11
C ILE A 83 -3.98 -2.53 10.51
N THR A 84 -2.77 -2.44 11.05
CA THR A 84 -2.49 -1.90 12.39
C THR A 84 -1.39 -0.84 12.38
N ARG A 85 -1.49 0.16 13.24
CA ARG A 85 -0.47 1.20 13.43
C ARG A 85 0.30 0.95 14.72
N GLU A 86 1.60 1.21 14.70
CA GLU A 86 2.41 1.16 15.91
C GLU A 86 2.06 2.32 16.86
N SER A 87 1.84 2.01 18.13
CA SER A 87 1.62 3.02 19.15
C SER A 87 2.96 3.60 19.59
N LYS A 88 3.09 4.94 19.59
CA LYS A 88 4.31 5.62 20.05
C LYS A 88 4.57 5.44 21.56
N TYR A 89 3.56 5.01 22.31
CA TYR A 89 3.60 4.96 23.79
C TYR A 89 3.62 3.55 24.35
N LYS A 90 3.12 2.58 23.59
CA LYS A 90 3.02 1.18 23.96
C LYS A 90 3.72 0.48 22.80
N GLU A 91 4.78 -0.29 23.01
CA GLU A 91 5.49 -1.04 21.96
C GLU A 91 4.60 -2.17 21.38
N LYS A 92 3.41 -1.80 20.93
CA LYS A 92 2.27 -2.61 20.52
C LYS A 92 1.61 -1.88 19.36
N ARG A 93 0.97 -2.66 18.50
CA ARG A 93 0.19 -2.13 17.39
C ARG A 93 -1.27 -2.09 17.79
N ASP A 94 -1.96 -1.04 17.40
CA ASP A 94 -3.40 -0.85 17.54
C ASP A 94 -4.06 -0.96 16.16
N PHE A 95 -5.30 -1.44 16.11
CA PHE A 95 -6.06 -1.48 14.86
C PHE A 95 -6.20 -0.07 14.27
N ASP A 96 -6.02 0.05 12.96
CA ASP A 96 -6.15 1.31 12.25
C ASP A 96 -7.16 1.14 11.12
N LYS A 97 -8.36 1.70 11.33
CA LYS A 97 -9.47 1.67 10.39
C LYS A 97 -9.05 2.16 9.01
N GLU A 98 -8.36 3.29 8.93
CA GLU A 98 -8.01 3.94 7.67
C GLU A 98 -7.05 3.10 6.84
N ARG A 99 -6.08 2.45 7.50
CA ARG A 99 -5.17 1.51 6.84
C ARG A 99 -5.92 0.24 6.39
N ALA A 100 -6.75 -0.31 7.26
CA ALA A 100 -7.47 -1.56 7.02
C ALA A 100 -8.46 -1.44 5.84
N ASN A 101 -9.16 -0.31 5.73
CA ASN A 101 -10.16 -0.09 4.67
C ASN A 101 -9.55 0.05 3.27
N LYS A 102 -8.24 0.29 3.19
CA LYS A 102 -7.51 0.58 1.95
C LYS A 102 -6.54 -0.54 1.56
N ILE A 103 -6.69 -1.74 2.15
CA ILE A 103 -5.82 -2.89 1.83
C ILE A 103 -5.81 -3.24 0.33
N HIS A 104 -6.94 -3.07 -0.36
CA HIS A 104 -7.08 -3.34 -1.78
C HIS A 104 -6.38 -2.29 -2.67
N TRP A 105 -5.91 -1.17 -2.11
CA TRP A 105 -5.21 -0.13 -2.86
C TRP A 105 -3.75 -0.49 -3.13
N ILE A 106 -3.18 -1.41 -2.36
CA ILE A 106 -1.76 -1.76 -2.42
C ILE A 106 -1.35 -2.21 -3.82
N ARG A 107 -2.10 -3.14 -4.43
CA ARG A 107 -1.77 -3.71 -5.74
C ARG A 107 -1.90 -2.67 -6.87
N PRO A 108 -3.02 -1.95 -7.02
CA PRO A 108 -3.15 -0.91 -8.04
C PRO A 108 -2.07 0.16 -7.95
N ILE A 109 -1.73 0.62 -6.74
CA ILE A 109 -0.70 1.65 -6.54
C ILE A 109 0.69 1.17 -6.97
N ILE A 110 1.07 -0.07 -6.64
CA ILE A 110 2.37 -0.61 -7.07
C ILE A 110 2.40 -0.82 -8.59
N LYS A 111 1.32 -1.36 -9.17
CA LYS A 111 1.27 -1.67 -10.60
C LYS A 111 1.27 -0.43 -11.50
N ASN A 112 0.68 0.67 -11.02
CA ASN A 112 0.58 1.93 -11.76
C ASN A 112 1.68 2.93 -11.33
N VAL A 113 2.88 2.45 -10.98
CA VAL A 113 4.00 3.31 -10.52
C VAL A 113 4.43 4.36 -11.55
N SER A 114 4.22 4.11 -12.84
CA SER A 114 4.52 5.06 -13.92
C SER A 114 3.45 6.15 -14.10
N ASP A 115 2.30 6.03 -13.43
CA ASP A 115 1.25 7.04 -13.46
C ASP A 115 1.71 8.29 -12.67
N VAL A 116 1.46 9.47 -13.22
CA VAL A 116 1.87 10.76 -12.63
C VAL A 116 1.30 11.02 -11.23
N ARG A 117 0.19 10.37 -10.88
CA ARG A 117 -0.44 10.44 -9.55
C ARG A 117 0.34 9.67 -8.49
N ILE A 118 1.16 8.70 -8.90
CA ILE A 118 1.98 7.89 -8.00
C ILE A 118 3.40 8.46 -7.94
N LYS A 119 3.71 9.07 -6.81
CA LYS A 119 5.06 9.57 -6.51
C LYS A 119 5.92 8.43 -6.00
N TYR A 120 6.75 7.89 -6.89
CA TYR A 120 7.80 6.96 -6.52
C TYR A 120 9.04 7.69 -6.01
N PHE A 121 9.63 7.20 -4.92
CA PHE A 121 10.95 7.64 -4.46
C PHE A 121 11.58 6.59 -3.54
N GLU A 122 12.91 6.66 -3.41
CA GLU A 122 13.68 5.75 -2.55
C GLU A 122 14.37 6.51 -1.42
N ARG A 123 14.47 5.85 -0.26
CA ARG A 123 15.21 6.37 0.90
C ARG A 123 15.70 5.25 1.79
N LEU A 124 16.89 5.41 2.37
CA LEU A 124 17.36 4.53 3.44
C LEU A 124 16.49 4.71 4.70
N ASN A 125 16.11 3.60 5.32
CA ASN A 125 15.54 3.62 6.67
C ASN A 125 16.64 3.82 7.73
N ASP A 126 16.24 3.95 9.00
CA ASP A 126 17.17 4.16 10.12
C ASP A 126 18.21 3.03 10.28
N ASP A 127 17.90 1.82 9.81
CA ASP A 127 18.81 0.66 9.83
C ASP A 127 19.68 0.55 8.57
N GLY A 128 19.60 1.51 7.64
CA GLY A 128 20.40 1.56 6.41
C GLY A 128 19.90 0.67 5.25
N TYR A 129 18.70 0.08 5.35
CA TYR A 129 18.07 -0.62 4.23
C TYR A 129 17.38 0.37 3.30
N ASN A 130 17.51 0.16 1.99
CA ASN A 130 16.76 0.94 1.02
C ASN A 130 15.26 0.62 1.10
N GLN A 131 14.43 1.67 1.04
CA GLN A 131 12.98 1.57 0.99
C GLN A 131 12.45 2.30 -0.23
N GLN A 132 11.56 1.62 -0.94
CA GLN A 132 10.79 2.13 -2.06
C GLN A 132 9.43 2.61 -1.54
N TYR A 133 9.09 3.85 -1.85
CA TYR A 133 7.85 4.49 -1.45
C TYR A 133 6.98 4.71 -2.68
N TYR A 134 5.77 4.15 -2.68
CA TYR A 134 4.77 4.34 -3.71
C TYR A 134 3.66 5.21 -3.14
N TRP A 135 3.74 6.52 -3.38
CA TRP A 135 2.90 7.49 -2.71
C TRP A 135 1.83 8.07 -3.64
N TYR A 136 0.57 7.70 -3.39
CA TYR A 136 -0.57 8.36 -4.01
C TYR A 136 -0.89 9.63 -3.20
N GLU A 137 -0.27 10.75 -3.58
CA GLU A 137 -0.33 12.01 -2.81
C GLU A 137 -1.76 12.54 -2.64
N GLU A 138 -2.56 12.49 -3.70
CA GLU A 138 -3.92 13.04 -3.70
C GLU A 138 -4.85 12.26 -2.78
N LYS A 139 -4.76 10.92 -2.79
CA LYS A 139 -5.55 10.06 -1.88
C LYS A 139 -4.86 9.81 -0.53
N HIS A 140 -3.77 10.50 -0.25
CA HIS A 140 -3.03 10.42 1.00
C HIS A 140 -2.68 8.98 1.41
N PHE A 141 -2.27 8.12 0.48
CA PHE A 141 -1.95 6.72 0.80
C PHE A 141 -0.57 6.34 0.27
N ILE A 142 0.19 5.60 1.07
CA ILE A 142 1.55 5.21 0.75
C ILE A 142 1.76 3.72 0.98
N VAL A 143 2.48 3.08 0.07
CA VAL A 143 2.97 1.70 0.21
C VAL A 143 4.48 1.73 0.37
N ILE A 144 5.00 0.98 1.34
CA ILE A 144 6.44 0.90 1.61
C ILE A 144 6.92 -0.53 1.40
N ILE A 145 7.87 -0.67 0.47
CA ILE A 145 8.59 -1.90 0.20
C ILE A 145 10.05 -1.68 0.60
N ARG A 146 10.65 -2.67 1.27
CA ARG A 146 12.07 -2.63 1.66
C ARG A 146 12.87 -3.62 0.81
N GLU A 147 14.04 -3.19 0.39
CA GLU A 147 15.03 -4.08 -0.22
C GLU A 147 15.75 -4.86 0.88
N ILE A 148 15.46 -6.16 0.96
CA ILE A 148 16.17 -7.11 1.81
C ILE A 148 16.86 -8.08 0.86
N LYS A 149 17.97 -7.63 0.27
CA LYS A 149 18.59 -8.30 -0.88
C LYS A 149 18.78 -9.80 -0.64
N PRO A 150 18.40 -10.65 -1.62
CA PRO A 150 17.96 -10.30 -2.98
C PRO A 150 16.47 -9.91 -3.10
N ASP A 151 15.70 -9.92 -2.02
CA ASP A 151 14.24 -9.81 -2.05
C ASP A 151 13.73 -8.37 -1.91
N LEU A 152 12.51 -8.15 -2.42
CA LEU A 152 11.68 -6.99 -2.10
C LEU A 152 10.63 -7.44 -1.09
N MET A 153 10.52 -6.76 0.04
CA MET A 153 9.56 -7.13 1.09
C MET A 153 8.56 -6.00 1.33
N LEU A 154 7.27 -6.32 1.20
CA LEU A 154 6.20 -5.43 1.64
C LEU A 154 6.28 -5.25 3.17
N ILE A 155 6.62 -4.04 3.61
CA ILE A 155 6.75 -3.72 5.03
C ILE A 155 5.40 -3.30 5.60
N THR A 156 4.74 -2.35 4.96
CA THR A 156 3.47 -1.77 5.42
C THR A 156 2.85 -0.89 4.32
N SER A 157 1.61 -0.47 4.55
CA SER A 157 0.93 0.58 3.78
C SER A 157 0.04 1.40 4.71
N PHE A 158 -0.17 2.68 4.43
CA PHE A 158 -1.02 3.53 5.26
C PHE A 158 -1.49 4.82 4.65
N SER A 159 -2.56 5.36 5.24
CA SER A 159 -2.96 6.74 5.03
C SER A 159 -1.97 7.69 5.71
N VAL A 160 -1.35 8.57 4.92
CA VAL A 160 -0.42 9.62 5.35
C VAL A 160 -1.21 10.70 6.07
N ASP A 161 -0.90 10.89 7.36
CA ASP A 161 -1.49 11.96 8.16
C ASP A 161 -1.15 13.33 7.54
N TYR A 162 -2.07 14.29 7.61
CA TYR A 162 -1.88 15.63 7.01
C TYR A 162 -0.58 16.32 7.48
N SER A 163 -0.21 16.13 8.75
CA SER A 163 1.02 16.66 9.34
C SER A 163 2.29 16.06 8.72
N GLU A 164 2.24 14.86 8.15
CA GLU A 164 3.39 14.19 7.55
C GLU A 164 3.48 14.43 6.02
N LYS A 165 2.45 15.00 5.39
CA LYS A 165 2.43 15.23 3.93
C LYS A 165 3.65 15.99 3.42
N GLN A 166 4.04 17.06 4.12
CA GLN A 166 5.20 17.86 3.71
C GLN A 166 6.52 17.09 3.83
N LYS A 167 6.65 16.20 4.82
CA LYS A 167 7.82 15.33 4.99
C LYS A 167 8.01 14.44 3.76
N TYR A 168 6.97 13.72 3.33
CA TYR A 168 7.05 12.85 2.15
C TYR A 168 7.23 13.63 0.85
N LYS A 169 6.63 14.82 0.74
CA LYS A 169 6.87 15.71 -0.41
C LYS A 169 8.32 16.18 -0.50
N GLN A 170 8.92 16.54 0.64
CA GLN A 170 10.34 16.88 0.69
C GLN A 170 11.20 15.70 0.26
N TRP A 171 10.95 14.50 0.79
CA TRP A 171 11.70 13.30 0.43
C TRP A 171 11.60 12.96 -1.07
N TYR A 172 10.40 13.10 -1.65
CA TYR A 172 10.20 12.94 -3.09
C TYR A 172 11.01 13.95 -3.91
N ASN A 173 11.02 15.22 -3.50
CA ASN A 173 11.80 16.25 -4.20
C ASN A 173 13.31 15.97 -4.10
N GLU A 174 13.81 15.64 -2.89
CA GLU A 174 15.22 15.27 -2.66
C GLU A 174 15.65 14.11 -3.55
N TYR A 175 14.82 13.07 -3.69
CA TYR A 175 15.10 11.93 -4.57
C TYR A 175 15.22 12.35 -6.05
N ASN A 176 14.30 13.19 -6.54
CA ASN A 176 14.32 13.63 -7.94
C ASN A 176 15.46 14.61 -8.28
N GLU A 177 16.04 15.29 -7.29
CA GLU A 177 17.24 16.10 -7.48
C GLU A 177 18.51 15.26 -7.61
N THR A 178 18.46 13.98 -7.23
CA THR A 178 19.60 13.04 -7.27
C THR A 178 19.63 12.11 -8.49
N LEU A 179 18.59 12.17 -9.34
CA LEU A 179 18.49 11.46 -10.63
C LEU A 179 19.15 12.26 -11.77
#